data_AF-A0A958MMY1-F1
#
_entry.id   AF-A0A958MMY1-F1
#
_cell.length_a   1.000
_cell.length_b   1.000
_cell.length_c   1.000
_cell.angle_alpha   90.00
_cell.angle_beta   90.00
_cell.angle_gamma   90.00
#
_symmetry.space_group_name_H-M   'P 1'
#
loop_
_entity.id
_entity.type
_entity.pdbx_description
1 polymer ?
#
loop_
_entity_poly.entity_id
_entity_poly.type
_entity_poly.pdbx_seq_one_letter_code
_entity_poly.pdbx_strand_id
1 'polypeptide(L)'
;SDIGDNQSIENHLSTYSYRLKQMNYFLKKCNKNTLFLIDEFGTGSDPELGGALAETFLEEFYHREAFGIITTHYSNLKVLANELPYMQNANMMFDEKSLEPMYKLALGQAGSSFTFEVAQKNGIPFSLINRAKKKIERGKVRFDATIAKLQKERSKLEKTERSLKENEKKKQSEADKLEEVNAKVQKKLESFQELYDSNQRLIYLGQKFNDISEKYFDNQKKRELMAELFKLVQIENSKRKKVSAKQKRAEKARENQVKKEAEKKVAVIRQKKKSEKAKAKPVEQPKPILKIGDRVRMFDGKAIGSIDSIEKGKAIVNYGIFTTNVNLDLLELVESKK
;
A
#
# COMPACT_ATOMS: atom_id res chain seq x y z
N SER A 1 33.29 0.53 33.57
CA SER A 1 32.36 -0.41 32.93
C SER A 1 32.72 -1.81 33.35
N ASP A 2 31.74 -2.71 33.43
CA ASP A 2 31.93 -4.13 33.69
C ASP A 2 31.24 -4.91 32.56
N ILE A 3 31.99 -5.26 31.51
CA ILE A 3 31.48 -5.81 30.24
C ILE A 3 32.36 -6.98 29.81
N GLY A 4 31.75 -8.09 29.39
CA GLY A 4 32.46 -9.30 28.93
C GLY A 4 32.81 -10.30 30.05
N ASP A 5 33.30 -11.48 29.67
CA ASP A 5 33.70 -12.54 30.61
C ASP A 5 35.23 -12.48 30.84
N ASN A 6 35.64 -11.89 31.97
CA ASN A 6 37.06 -11.73 32.31
C ASN A 6 37.60 -13.01 32.97
N GLN A 7 37.69 -14.09 32.19
CA GLN A 7 38.37 -15.32 32.61
C GLN A 7 39.89 -15.13 32.44
N SER A 8 40.58 -14.62 33.45
CA SER A 8 42.05 -14.62 33.48
C SER A 8 42.56 -15.68 34.45
N ILE A 9 43.36 -16.62 33.95
CA ILE A 9 44.06 -17.66 34.71
C ILE A 9 44.97 -17.06 35.80
N GLU A 10 45.41 -15.80 35.63
CA GLU A 10 46.32 -15.10 36.56
C GLU A 10 45.65 -14.65 37.87
N ASN A 11 44.32 -14.52 37.89
CA ASN A 11 43.59 -14.21 39.11
C ASN A 11 42.97 -15.51 39.64
N HIS A 12 43.63 -16.18 40.59
CA HIS A 12 43.16 -17.39 41.29
C HIS A 12 41.84 -17.23 42.09
N LEU A 13 40.97 -16.29 41.71
CA LEU A 13 39.68 -15.98 42.30
C LEU A 13 38.58 -16.49 41.38
N SER A 14 37.53 -17.07 41.95
CA SER A 14 36.31 -17.41 41.20
C SER A 14 35.79 -16.18 40.44
N THR A 15 35.25 -16.39 39.23
CA THR A 15 34.65 -15.34 38.38
C THR A 15 33.71 -14.42 39.16
N TYR A 16 33.01 -14.98 40.16
CA TYR A 16 32.12 -14.25 41.06
C TYR A 16 32.84 -13.26 41.99
N SER A 17 33.98 -13.64 42.58
CA SER A 17 34.72 -12.77 43.50
C SER A 17 35.28 -11.53 42.78
N TYR A 18 35.69 -11.70 41.51
CA TYR A 18 36.09 -10.59 40.65
C TYR A 18 34.92 -9.61 40.42
N ARG A 19 33.74 -10.12 40.05
CA ARG A 19 32.53 -9.31 39.87
C ARG A 19 32.16 -8.56 41.15
N LEU A 20 32.22 -9.21 42.31
CA LEU A 20 31.97 -8.54 43.60
C LEU A 20 32.98 -7.44 43.91
N LYS A 21 34.26 -7.65 43.59
CA LYS A 21 35.28 -6.60 43.75
C LYS A 21 34.98 -5.41 42.84
N GLN A 22 34.50 -5.66 41.62
CA GLN A 22 34.08 -4.62 40.69
C GLN A 22 32.82 -3.88 41.16
N MET A 23 31.85 -4.59 41.75
CA MET A 23 30.67 -3.97 42.37
C MET A 23 31.03 -3.11 43.58
N ASN A 24 31.95 -3.57 44.44
CA ASN A 24 32.47 -2.75 45.54
C ASN A 24 33.16 -1.48 45.01
N TYR A 25 33.87 -1.56 43.88
CA TYR A 25 34.42 -0.38 43.22
C TYR A 25 33.32 0.59 42.75
N PHE A 26 32.27 0.08 42.11
CA PHE A 26 31.11 0.91 41.74
C PHE A 26 30.47 1.55 42.96
N LEU A 27 30.15 0.80 44.01
CA LEU A 27 29.57 1.33 45.26
C LEU A 27 30.45 2.40 45.93
N LYS A 28 31.76 2.41 45.73
CA LYS A 28 32.63 3.47 46.29
C LYS A 28 32.71 4.73 45.43
N LYS A 29 32.44 4.63 44.13
CA LYS A 29 32.69 5.71 43.15
C LYS A 29 31.42 6.23 42.47
N CYS A 30 30.32 5.50 42.55
CA CYS A 30 29.06 5.83 41.90
C CYS A 30 28.39 7.03 42.60
N ASN A 31 28.07 8.05 41.81
CA ASN A 31 27.36 9.27 42.23
C ASN A 31 26.56 9.81 41.02
N LYS A 32 25.82 10.91 41.22
CA LYS A 32 24.99 11.54 40.20
C LYS A 32 25.69 11.98 38.90
N ASN A 33 27.01 12.13 38.91
CA ASN A 33 27.82 12.49 37.74
C ASN A 33 28.48 11.26 37.09
N THR A 34 28.13 10.05 37.52
CA THR A 34 28.71 8.81 37.02
C THR A 34 27.78 8.16 36.00
N LEU A 35 28.35 7.79 34.84
CA LEU A 35 27.73 6.84 33.91
C LEU A 35 28.32 5.45 34.15
N PHE A 36 27.48 4.46 34.44
CA PHE A 36 27.92 3.06 34.56
C PHE A 36 27.26 2.16 33.50
N LEU A 37 28.01 1.16 33.06
CA LEU A 37 27.57 0.14 32.11
C LEU A 37 27.96 -1.21 32.71
N ILE A 38 26.96 -2.05 32.96
CA ILE A 38 27.14 -3.37 33.55
C ILE A 38 26.47 -4.40 32.64
N ASP A 39 27.26 -5.36 32.20
CA ASP A 39 26.79 -6.49 31.42
C ASP A 39 26.59 -7.71 32.31
N GLU A 40 25.49 -8.44 32.09
CA GLU A 40 25.14 -9.67 32.79
C GLU A 40 25.15 -9.50 34.32
N PHE A 41 24.44 -8.48 34.81
CA PHE A 41 24.48 -8.07 36.20
C PHE A 41 23.92 -9.13 37.16
N GLY A 42 24.73 -9.41 38.18
CA GLY A 42 24.45 -10.39 39.24
C GLY A 42 24.76 -11.83 38.86
N THR A 43 25.24 -12.12 37.65
CA THR A 43 25.59 -13.47 37.21
C THR A 43 26.87 -14.02 37.89
N GLY A 44 27.05 -15.34 37.86
CA GLY A 44 28.26 -16.01 38.37
C GLY A 44 28.15 -16.68 39.75
N SER A 45 26.96 -16.65 40.37
CA SER A 45 26.66 -17.35 41.64
C SER A 45 25.26 -17.97 41.60
N ASP A 46 24.78 -18.41 42.77
CA ASP A 46 23.41 -18.87 42.95
C ASP A 46 22.41 -17.80 42.45
N PRO A 47 21.49 -18.14 41.53
CA PRO A 47 20.51 -17.21 40.99
C PRO A 47 19.66 -16.49 42.04
N GLU A 48 19.33 -17.13 43.17
CA GLU A 48 18.48 -16.53 44.20
C GLU A 48 19.26 -15.51 45.04
N LEU A 49 20.46 -15.90 45.50
CA LEU A 49 21.32 -15.01 46.28
C LEU A 49 21.89 -13.88 45.42
N GLY A 50 22.31 -14.19 44.21
CA GLY A 50 22.84 -13.23 43.24
C GLY A 50 21.78 -12.22 42.79
N GLY A 51 20.54 -12.68 42.58
CA GLY A 51 19.40 -11.81 42.27
C GLY A 51 19.11 -10.81 43.38
N ALA A 52 19.04 -11.26 44.64
CA ALA A 52 18.78 -10.40 45.79
C ALA A 52 19.89 -9.35 46.00
N LEU A 53 21.16 -9.75 45.90
CA LEU A 53 22.28 -8.82 46.01
C LEU A 53 22.29 -7.79 44.86
N ALA A 54 21.99 -8.22 43.64
CA ALA A 54 21.91 -7.33 42.49
C ALA A 54 20.80 -6.29 42.66
N GLU A 55 19.65 -6.70 43.19
CA GLU A 55 18.53 -5.81 43.52
C GLU A 55 18.95 -4.73 44.52
N THR A 56 19.55 -5.10 45.65
CA THR A 56 20.04 -4.14 46.65
C THR A 56 21.09 -3.18 46.10
N PHE A 57 22.02 -3.66 45.27
CA PHE A 57 23.01 -2.79 44.64
C PHE A 57 22.37 -1.82 43.65
N LEU A 58 21.35 -2.26 42.92
CA LEU A 58 20.64 -1.41 41.97
C LEU A 58 19.82 -0.33 42.68
N GLU A 59 19.16 -0.66 43.80
CA GLU A 59 18.50 0.32 44.67
C GLU A 59 19.49 1.37 45.18
N GLU A 60 20.67 0.95 45.64
CA GLU A 60 21.71 1.88 46.10
C GLU A 60 22.21 2.81 44.96
N PHE A 61 22.39 2.29 43.75
CA PHE A 61 22.73 3.12 42.59
C PHE A 61 21.63 4.10 42.21
N TYR A 62 20.36 3.66 42.31
CA TYR A 62 19.19 4.48 42.08
C TYR A 62 19.11 5.63 43.10
N HIS A 63 19.29 5.34 44.39
CA HIS A 63 19.31 6.36 45.46
C HIS A 63 20.45 7.37 45.31
N ARG A 64 21.55 6.99 44.67
CA ARG A 64 22.68 7.88 44.37
C ARG A 64 22.50 8.73 43.11
N GLU A 65 21.33 8.63 42.47
CA GLU A 65 20.98 9.31 41.21
C GLU A 65 21.97 9.04 40.08
N ALA A 66 22.64 7.88 40.13
CA ALA A 66 23.62 7.53 39.12
C ALA A 66 22.95 7.09 37.83
N PHE A 67 23.54 7.46 36.69
CA PHE A 67 23.01 7.11 35.39
C PHE A 67 23.68 5.83 34.87
N GLY A 68 22.91 4.88 34.33
CA GLY A 68 23.51 3.67 33.81
C GLY A 68 22.62 2.75 33.01
N ILE A 69 23.27 1.83 32.30
CA ILE A 69 22.63 0.78 31.51
C ILE A 69 23.09 -0.57 32.05
N ILE A 70 22.13 -1.45 32.28
CA ILE A 70 22.36 -2.79 32.81
C ILE A 70 21.68 -3.81 31.90
N THR A 71 22.37 -4.91 31.61
CA THR A 71 21.76 -6.13 31.05
C THR A 71 21.66 -7.20 32.15
N THR A 72 20.58 -7.96 32.17
CA THR A 72 20.37 -9.03 33.16
C THR A 72 19.35 -10.06 32.68
N HIS A 73 19.47 -11.28 33.19
CA HIS A 73 18.45 -12.34 33.05
C HIS A 73 17.51 -12.44 34.25
N TYR A 74 17.75 -11.72 35.35
CA TYR A 74 16.95 -11.90 36.56
C TYR A 74 15.61 -11.17 36.49
N SER A 75 14.54 -11.90 36.82
CA SER A 75 13.17 -11.38 36.76
C SER A 75 12.85 -10.38 37.87
N ASN A 76 13.49 -10.47 39.04
CA ASN A 76 13.29 -9.50 40.13
C ASN A 76 13.73 -8.09 39.72
N LEU A 77 14.87 -7.96 39.03
CA LEU A 77 15.33 -6.66 38.49
C LEU A 77 14.36 -6.08 37.45
N LYS A 78 13.73 -6.94 36.62
CA LYS A 78 12.67 -6.51 35.68
C LYS A 78 11.44 -5.96 36.42
N VAL A 79 11.11 -6.52 37.59
CA VAL A 79 10.01 -6.05 38.44
C VAL A 79 10.38 -4.71 39.08
N LEU A 80 11.55 -4.62 39.71
CA LEU A 80 12.06 -3.38 40.34
C LEU A 80 12.04 -2.20 39.35
N ALA A 81 12.45 -2.44 38.10
CA ALA A 81 12.43 -1.42 37.05
C ALA A 81 11.04 -0.91 36.65
N ASN A 82 9.96 -1.61 37.01
CA ASN A 82 8.59 -1.11 36.85
C ASN A 82 8.06 -0.38 38.10
N GLU A 83 8.64 -0.63 39.27
CA GLU A 83 8.22 -0.01 40.54
C GLU A 83 8.89 1.35 40.76
N LEU A 84 10.11 1.53 40.25
CA LEU A 84 10.88 2.76 40.40
C LEU A 84 10.63 3.76 39.25
N PRO A 85 10.18 5.00 39.52
CA PRO A 85 9.80 5.98 38.50
C PRO A 85 10.90 6.39 37.51
N TYR A 86 12.16 6.43 37.95
CA TYR A 86 13.29 6.85 37.11
C TYR A 86 14.08 5.66 36.52
N MET A 87 13.54 4.46 36.65
CA MET A 87 14.06 3.26 36.03
C MET A 87 13.14 2.84 34.89
N GLN A 88 13.70 2.34 33.79
CA GLN A 88 12.91 1.92 32.65
C GLN A 88 13.43 0.60 32.10
N ASN A 89 12.54 -0.38 31.99
CA ASN A 89 12.82 -1.62 31.30
C ASN A 89 13.06 -1.39 29.80
N ALA A 90 13.99 -2.14 29.22
CA ALA A 90 14.17 -2.18 27.77
C ALA A 90 14.49 -3.61 27.33
N ASN A 91 14.09 -3.96 26.10
CA ASN A 91 14.40 -5.26 25.53
C ASN A 91 14.77 -5.17 24.05
N MET A 92 15.61 -6.10 23.61
CA MET A 92 15.87 -6.30 22.18
C MET A 92 14.73 -7.12 21.58
N MET A 93 14.24 -6.68 20.43
CA MET A 93 13.15 -7.33 19.71
C MET A 93 13.64 -8.54 18.90
N PHE A 94 12.83 -9.60 18.89
CA PHE A 94 13.04 -10.81 18.11
C PHE A 94 11.82 -11.06 17.21
N ASP A 95 12.04 -11.72 16.08
CA ASP A 95 10.94 -12.21 15.24
C ASP A 95 10.25 -13.39 15.95
N GLU A 96 8.93 -13.31 16.14
CA GLU A 96 8.15 -14.36 16.84
C GLU A 96 8.20 -15.73 16.14
N LYS A 97 8.41 -15.76 14.82
CA LYS A 97 8.40 -17.00 14.01
C LYS A 97 9.80 -17.55 13.84
N SER A 98 10.74 -16.72 13.40
CA SER A 98 12.11 -17.17 13.14
C SER A 98 12.98 -17.16 14.39
N LEU A 99 12.58 -16.46 15.47
CA LEU A 99 13.42 -16.18 16.64
C LEU A 99 14.74 -15.50 16.28
N GLU A 100 14.77 -14.79 15.15
CA GLU A 100 15.95 -14.03 14.73
C GLU A 100 15.95 -12.65 15.40
N PRO A 101 17.13 -12.15 15.79
CA PRO A 101 17.24 -10.82 16.37
C PRO A 101 16.86 -9.77 15.32
N MET A 102 15.95 -8.87 15.68
CA MET A 102 15.60 -7.72 14.83
C MET A 102 16.53 -6.53 15.05
N TYR A 103 17.46 -6.63 16.01
CA TYR A 103 18.38 -5.56 16.44
C TYR A 103 17.68 -4.22 16.74
N LYS A 104 16.43 -4.29 17.19
CA LYS A 104 15.62 -3.12 17.56
C LYS A 104 15.42 -3.10 19.07
N LEU A 105 15.82 -2.02 19.72
CA LEU A 105 15.55 -1.78 21.14
C LEU A 105 14.12 -1.27 21.31
N ALA A 106 13.33 -1.91 22.16
CA ALA A 106 12.04 -1.45 22.61
C ALA A 106 12.16 -0.98 24.07
N LEU A 107 11.81 0.30 24.30
CA LEU A 107 11.84 0.94 25.61
C LEU A 107 10.51 0.76 26.34
N GLY A 108 10.56 0.74 27.68
CA GLY A 108 9.41 0.59 28.56
C GLY A 108 8.84 -0.83 28.62
N GLN A 109 9.58 -1.84 28.14
CA GLN A 109 9.11 -3.22 28.08
C GLN A 109 10.18 -4.17 28.58
N ALA A 110 9.80 -5.05 29.52
CA ALA A 110 10.65 -6.15 29.93
C ALA A 110 10.66 -7.23 28.84
N GLY A 111 11.83 -7.83 28.58
CA GLY A 111 11.98 -8.96 27.67
C GLY A 111 11.49 -10.27 28.29
N SER A 112 10.71 -11.07 27.56
CA SER A 112 10.45 -12.46 27.95
C SER A 112 11.67 -13.34 27.68
N SER A 113 11.90 -14.34 28.54
CA SER A 113 12.94 -15.34 28.34
C SER A 113 12.52 -16.34 27.27
N PHE A 114 13.30 -16.46 26.18
CA PHE A 114 13.03 -17.39 25.07
C PHE A 114 13.83 -18.70 25.15
N THR A 115 14.32 -19.06 26.35
CA THR A 115 15.27 -20.16 26.55
C THR A 115 14.76 -21.49 25.99
N PHE A 116 13.46 -21.78 26.14
CA PHE A 116 12.88 -23.04 25.68
C PHE A 116 12.59 -23.06 24.18
N GLU A 117 12.17 -21.92 23.64
CA GLU A 117 11.90 -21.73 22.21
C GLU A 117 13.22 -21.83 21.42
N VAL A 118 14.29 -21.23 21.94
CA VAL A 118 15.65 -21.37 21.40
C VAL A 118 16.14 -22.81 21.53
N ALA A 119 15.94 -23.47 22.67
CA ALA A 119 16.29 -24.89 22.83
C ALA A 119 15.59 -25.79 21.78
N GLN A 120 14.30 -25.54 21.53
CA GLN A 120 13.54 -26.26 20.51
C GLN A 120 14.07 -26.00 19.09
N LYS A 121 14.39 -24.74 18.76
CA LYS A 121 14.99 -24.37 17.46
C LYS A 121 16.35 -25.04 17.24
N ASN A 122 17.12 -25.26 18.32
CA ASN A 122 18.40 -25.99 18.29
C ASN A 122 18.25 -27.52 18.29
N GLY A 123 17.04 -28.04 18.09
CA GLY A 123 16.80 -29.48 17.91
C GLY A 123 16.62 -30.28 19.20
N ILE A 124 16.50 -29.63 20.37
CA ILE A 124 16.22 -30.35 21.61
C ILE A 124 14.79 -30.91 21.57
N PRO A 125 14.59 -32.23 21.82
CA PRO A 125 13.27 -32.83 21.76
C PRO A 125 12.26 -32.18 22.69
N PHE A 126 11.03 -31.99 22.20
CA PHE A 126 9.93 -31.38 22.94
C PHE A 126 9.62 -32.10 24.26
N SER A 127 9.83 -33.42 24.32
CA SER A 127 9.67 -34.21 25.54
C SER A 127 10.66 -33.80 26.65
N LEU A 128 11.91 -33.48 26.31
CA LEU A 128 12.91 -32.98 27.27
C LEU A 128 12.56 -31.59 27.76
N ILE A 129 12.17 -30.70 26.83
CA ILE A 129 11.76 -29.33 27.13
C ILE A 129 10.58 -29.32 28.10
N ASN A 130 9.56 -30.14 27.86
CA ASN A 130 8.40 -30.23 28.76
C ASN A 130 8.76 -30.77 30.14
N ARG A 131 9.70 -31.72 30.24
CA ARG A 131 10.19 -32.19 31.54
C ARG A 131 10.95 -31.08 32.28
N ALA A 132 11.76 -30.29 31.57
CA ALA A 132 12.46 -29.14 32.14
C ALA A 132 11.47 -28.05 32.62
N LYS A 133 10.45 -27.71 31.81
CA LYS A 133 9.39 -26.75 32.18
C LYS A 133 8.66 -27.16 33.48
N LYS A 134 8.48 -28.46 33.73
CA LYS A 134 7.85 -28.97 34.97
C LYS A 134 8.75 -28.87 36.21
N LYS A 135 10.07 -28.75 36.05
CA LYS A 135 11.05 -28.65 37.15
C LYS A 135 11.24 -27.21 37.65
N ILE A 136 10.88 -26.21 36.86
CA ILE A 136 11.00 -24.80 37.24
C ILE A 136 9.81 -24.39 38.11
N GLU A 137 10.06 -23.47 39.05
CA GLU A 137 9.01 -22.83 39.85
C GLU A 137 7.89 -22.28 38.96
N ARG A 138 6.65 -22.67 39.26
CA ARG A 138 5.47 -22.25 38.49
C ARG A 138 5.32 -20.72 38.45
N GLY A 139 5.79 -20.01 39.47
CA GLY A 139 5.77 -18.54 39.53
C GLY A 139 6.61 -17.87 38.43
N LYS A 140 7.88 -18.25 38.31
CA LYS A 140 8.81 -17.72 37.30
C LYS A 140 8.33 -17.98 35.87
N VAL A 141 7.87 -19.21 35.58
CA VAL A 141 7.33 -19.57 34.26
C VAL A 141 6.08 -18.77 33.91
N ARG A 142 5.17 -18.54 34.88
CA ARG A 142 3.96 -17.74 34.66
C ARG A 142 4.29 -16.29 34.39
N PHE A 143 5.24 -15.71 35.12
CA PHE A 143 5.64 -14.32 34.94
C PHE A 143 6.21 -14.07 33.54
N ASP A 144 7.18 -14.89 33.11
CA ASP A 144 7.76 -14.77 31.76
C ASP A 144 6.70 -15.01 30.66
N ALA A 145 5.77 -15.94 30.87
CA ALA A 145 4.65 -16.16 29.94
C ALA A 145 3.71 -14.96 29.86
N THR A 146 3.46 -14.26 30.97
CA THR A 146 2.68 -13.02 31.00
C THR A 146 3.39 -11.90 30.24
N ILE A 147 4.69 -11.74 30.43
CA ILE A 147 5.49 -10.77 29.67
C ILE A 147 5.40 -11.05 28.17
N ALA A 148 5.62 -12.31 27.76
CA ALA A 148 5.54 -12.71 26.36
C ALA A 148 4.15 -12.42 25.76
N LYS A 149 3.08 -12.69 26.53
CA LYS A 149 1.71 -12.40 26.10
C LYS A 149 1.47 -10.90 25.91
N LEU A 150 1.92 -10.07 26.86
CA LEU A 150 1.79 -8.61 26.79
C LEU A 150 2.57 -8.02 25.60
N GLN A 151 3.78 -8.52 25.33
CA GLN A 151 4.56 -8.12 24.16
C GLN A 151 3.82 -8.45 22.85
N LYS A 152 3.23 -9.65 22.77
CA LYS A 152 2.45 -10.09 21.61
C LYS A 152 1.20 -9.24 21.39
N GLU A 153 0.48 -8.91 22.46
CA GLU A 153 -0.70 -8.04 22.40
C GLU A 153 -0.31 -6.63 21.95
N ARG A 154 0.76 -6.04 22.49
CA ARG A 154 1.27 -4.73 22.05
C ARG A 154 1.69 -4.73 20.58
N SER A 155 2.46 -5.72 20.14
CA SER A 155 2.85 -5.88 18.73
C SER A 155 1.64 -5.95 17.79
N LYS A 156 0.57 -6.65 18.19
CA LYS A 156 -0.70 -6.69 17.44
C LYS A 156 -1.43 -5.36 17.45
N LEU A 157 -1.45 -4.67 18.58
CA LEU A 157 -2.07 -3.34 18.70
C LEU A 157 -1.35 -2.33 17.81
N GLU A 158 -0.01 -2.29 17.83
CA GLU A 158 0.79 -1.40 16.98
C GLU A 158 0.54 -1.67 15.48
N LYS A 159 0.47 -2.94 15.07
CA LYS A 159 0.15 -3.30 13.68
C LYS A 159 -1.27 -2.88 13.28
N THR A 160 -2.23 -3.06 14.19
CA THR A 160 -3.62 -2.65 13.98
C THR A 160 -3.75 -1.13 13.92
N GLU A 161 -3.08 -0.41 14.81
CA GLU A 161 -3.10 1.06 14.84
C GLU A 161 -2.50 1.63 13.54
N ARG A 162 -1.39 1.05 13.07
CA ARG A 162 -0.78 1.45 11.81
C ARG A 162 -1.71 1.21 10.61
N SER A 163 -2.36 0.05 10.55
CA SER A 163 -3.27 -0.28 9.44
C SER A 163 -4.54 0.59 9.48
N LEU A 164 -5.05 0.92 10.67
CA LEU A 164 -6.16 1.84 10.86
C LEU A 164 -5.79 3.24 10.36
N LYS A 165 -4.64 3.79 10.77
CA LYS A 165 -4.16 5.11 10.30
C LYS A 165 -4.01 5.16 8.77
N GLU A 166 -3.48 4.10 8.16
CA GLU A 166 -3.38 4.01 6.69
C GLU A 166 -4.76 3.96 6.01
N ASN A 167 -5.72 3.22 6.58
CA ASN A 167 -7.08 3.14 6.06
C ASN A 167 -7.84 4.45 6.24
N GLU A 168 -7.69 5.15 7.35
CA GLU A 168 -8.26 6.49 7.57
C GLU A 168 -7.76 7.47 6.53
N LYS A 169 -6.45 7.50 6.27
CA LYS A 169 -5.86 8.35 5.23
C LYS A 169 -6.40 8.04 3.83
N LYS A 170 -6.58 6.75 3.51
CA LYS A 170 -7.20 6.33 2.24
C LYS A 170 -8.64 6.78 2.13
N LYS A 171 -9.46 6.57 3.17
CA LYS A 171 -10.86 7.00 3.21
C LYS A 171 -11.00 8.51 3.06
N GLN A 172 -10.14 9.27 3.72
CA GLN A 172 -10.13 10.73 3.60
C GLN A 172 -9.82 11.16 2.16
N SER A 173 -8.79 10.57 1.54
CA SER A 173 -8.46 10.85 0.13
C SER A 173 -9.56 10.44 -0.86
N GLU A 174 -10.36 9.42 -0.52
CA GLU A 174 -11.49 8.98 -1.34
C GLU A 174 -12.69 9.92 -1.18
N ALA A 175 -12.95 10.38 0.05
CA ALA A 175 -13.96 11.39 0.33
C ALA A 175 -13.67 12.70 -0.43
N ASP A 176 -12.43 13.19 -0.39
CA ASP A 176 -12.02 14.39 -1.13
C ASP A 176 -12.25 14.25 -2.64
N LYS A 177 -11.94 13.08 -3.22
CA LYS A 177 -12.19 12.79 -4.64
C LYS A 177 -13.68 12.73 -4.95
N LEU A 178 -14.49 12.12 -4.09
CA LEU A 178 -15.93 12.05 -4.26
C LEU A 178 -16.55 13.45 -4.21
N GLU A 179 -16.08 14.32 -3.31
CA GLU A 179 -16.52 15.71 -3.23
C GLU A 179 -16.15 16.48 -4.51
N GLU A 180 -14.93 16.32 -5.02
CA GLU A 180 -14.50 16.95 -6.28
C GLU A 180 -15.32 16.46 -7.47
N VAL A 181 -15.62 15.16 -7.54
CA VAL A 181 -16.47 14.58 -8.59
C VAL A 181 -17.90 15.10 -8.47
N ASN A 182 -18.47 15.13 -7.28
CA ASN A 182 -19.82 15.66 -7.05
C ASN A 182 -19.91 17.14 -7.46
N ALA A 183 -18.92 17.96 -7.11
CA ALA A 183 -18.85 19.36 -7.54
C ALA A 183 -18.77 19.50 -9.06
N LYS A 184 -18.02 18.61 -9.74
CA LYS A 184 -17.96 18.57 -11.22
C LYS A 184 -19.29 18.13 -11.84
N VAL A 185 -19.98 17.17 -11.24
CA VAL A 185 -21.28 16.68 -11.69
C VAL A 185 -22.34 17.76 -11.53
N GLN A 186 -22.40 18.44 -10.39
CA GLN A 186 -23.32 19.57 -10.15
C GLN A 186 -23.11 20.69 -11.17
N LYS A 187 -21.87 21.14 -11.37
CA LYS A 187 -21.56 22.15 -12.40
C LYS A 187 -21.97 21.73 -13.81
N LYS A 188 -21.80 20.44 -14.15
CA LYS A 188 -22.27 19.91 -15.44
C LYS A 188 -23.79 19.94 -15.53
N LEU A 189 -24.50 19.51 -14.50
CA LEU A 189 -25.97 19.52 -14.47
C LEU A 189 -26.51 20.94 -14.62
N GLU A 190 -25.96 21.92 -13.90
CA GLU A 190 -26.29 23.34 -14.05
C GLU A 190 -26.08 23.80 -15.50
N SER A 191 -24.92 23.50 -16.10
CA SER A 191 -24.65 23.86 -17.49
C SER A 191 -25.60 23.19 -18.51
N PHE A 192 -26.01 21.95 -18.24
CA PHE A 192 -26.99 21.24 -19.07
C PHE A 192 -28.39 21.84 -18.93
N GLN A 193 -28.78 22.25 -17.73
CA GLN A 193 -30.05 22.90 -17.47
C GLN A 193 -30.12 24.28 -18.14
N GLU A 194 -29.06 25.09 -18.04
CA GLU A 194 -28.96 26.37 -18.77
C GLU A 194 -29.07 26.18 -20.28
N LEU A 195 -28.39 25.16 -20.82
CA LEU A 195 -28.44 24.83 -22.24
C LEU A 195 -29.84 24.36 -22.67
N TYR A 196 -30.49 23.53 -21.84
CA TYR A 196 -31.85 23.07 -22.08
C TYR A 196 -32.83 24.25 -22.09
N ASP A 197 -32.78 25.13 -21.09
CA ASP A 197 -33.61 26.34 -21.01
C ASP A 197 -33.38 27.27 -22.20
N SER A 198 -32.11 27.44 -22.62
CA SER A 198 -31.76 28.21 -23.81
C SER A 198 -32.35 27.60 -25.09
N ASN A 199 -32.24 26.27 -25.25
CA ASN A 199 -32.81 25.58 -26.41
C ASN A 199 -34.34 25.66 -26.43
N GLN A 200 -35.01 25.50 -25.29
CA GLN A 200 -36.46 25.68 -25.19
C GLN A 200 -36.89 27.09 -25.60
N ARG A 201 -36.15 28.13 -25.17
CA ARG A 201 -36.39 29.51 -25.61
C ARG A 201 -36.22 29.68 -27.12
N LEU A 202 -35.18 29.08 -27.70
CA LEU A 202 -34.96 29.13 -29.16
C LEU A 202 -36.08 28.42 -29.94
N ILE A 203 -36.54 27.26 -29.47
CA ILE A 203 -37.66 26.54 -30.08
C ILE A 203 -38.93 27.38 -30.01
N TYR A 204 -39.23 27.97 -28.86
CA TYR A 204 -40.38 28.87 -28.68
C TYR A 204 -40.32 30.08 -29.62
N LEU A 205 -39.15 30.72 -29.73
CA LEU A 205 -38.95 31.84 -30.66
C LEU A 205 -39.08 31.40 -32.11
N GLY A 206 -38.55 30.22 -32.47
CA GLY A 206 -38.68 29.63 -33.80
C GLY A 206 -40.13 29.35 -34.17
N GLN A 207 -40.93 28.77 -33.26
CA GLN A 207 -42.37 28.57 -33.45
C GLN A 207 -43.09 29.90 -33.64
N LYS A 208 -42.87 30.88 -32.76
CA LYS A 208 -43.46 32.22 -32.92
C LYS A 208 -43.07 32.91 -34.21
N PHE A 209 -41.83 32.75 -34.65
CA PHE A 209 -41.38 33.30 -35.92
C PHE A 209 -42.05 32.59 -37.10
N ASN A 210 -42.22 31.27 -37.02
CA ASN A 210 -42.94 30.50 -38.03
C ASN A 210 -44.42 30.92 -38.10
N ASP A 211 -45.10 31.09 -36.96
CA ASP A 211 -46.48 31.59 -36.89
C ASP A 211 -46.63 32.96 -37.59
N ILE A 212 -45.68 33.87 -37.33
CA ILE A 212 -45.64 35.21 -37.94
C ILE A 212 -45.41 35.10 -39.46
N SER A 213 -44.52 34.18 -39.87
CA SER A 213 -44.21 33.92 -41.28
C SER A 213 -45.41 33.35 -42.03
N GLU A 214 -46.14 32.41 -41.43
CA GLU A 214 -47.32 31.74 -42.00
C GLU A 214 -48.48 32.75 -42.14
N LYS A 215 -48.77 33.54 -41.11
CA LYS A 215 -49.76 34.63 -41.20
C LYS A 215 -49.44 35.65 -42.28
N TYR A 216 -48.17 35.97 -42.49
CA TYR A 216 -47.77 36.89 -43.56
C TYR A 216 -47.89 36.24 -44.94
N PHE A 217 -47.61 34.95 -45.06
CA PHE A 217 -47.84 34.20 -46.28
C PHE A 217 -49.32 34.22 -46.69
N ASP A 218 -50.23 34.03 -45.73
CA ASP A 218 -51.68 34.03 -45.97
C ASP A 218 -52.25 35.43 -46.24
N ASN A 219 -51.86 36.43 -45.46
CA ASN A 219 -52.48 37.75 -45.49
C ASN A 219 -51.73 38.79 -46.35
N GLN A 220 -50.44 38.57 -46.65
CA GLN A 220 -49.50 39.49 -47.33
C GLN A 220 -49.44 40.93 -46.77
N LYS A 221 -50.03 41.18 -45.60
CA LYS A 221 -50.10 42.51 -44.99
C LYS A 221 -48.80 42.85 -44.25
N LYS A 222 -47.96 43.63 -44.92
CA LYS A 222 -46.68 44.11 -44.38
C LYS A 222 -46.81 44.86 -43.04
N ARG A 223 -47.90 45.61 -42.82
CA ARG A 223 -48.11 46.40 -41.59
C ARG A 223 -48.37 45.52 -40.36
N GLU A 224 -49.12 44.43 -40.52
CA GLU A 224 -49.42 43.48 -39.44
C GLU A 224 -48.18 42.66 -39.08
N LEU A 225 -47.41 42.20 -40.08
CA LEU A 225 -46.10 41.55 -39.89
C LEU A 225 -45.16 42.41 -39.03
N MET A 226 -44.99 43.69 -39.42
CA MET A 226 -44.09 44.59 -38.72
C MET A 226 -44.55 44.85 -37.27
N ALA A 227 -45.87 44.94 -37.04
CA ALA A 227 -46.42 45.12 -35.69
C ALA A 227 -46.19 43.89 -34.79
N GLU A 228 -46.44 42.68 -35.29
CA GLU A 228 -46.20 41.44 -34.52
C GLU A 228 -44.70 41.20 -34.25
N LEU A 229 -43.83 41.47 -35.23
CA LEU A 229 -42.38 41.38 -35.07
C LEU A 229 -41.87 42.39 -34.03
N PHE A 230 -42.34 43.64 -34.09
CA PHE A 230 -41.99 44.66 -33.09
C PHE A 230 -42.42 44.24 -31.69
N LYS A 231 -43.63 43.67 -31.54
CA LYS A 231 -44.14 43.18 -30.26
C LYS A 231 -43.30 42.02 -29.72
N LEU A 232 -42.89 41.09 -30.58
CA LEU A 232 -41.99 39.98 -30.22
C LEU A 232 -40.64 40.50 -29.70
N VAL A 233 -40.05 41.47 -30.40
CA VAL A 233 -38.77 42.10 -30.01
C VAL A 233 -38.89 42.88 -28.71
N GLN A 234 -40.01 43.55 -28.46
CA GLN A 234 -40.25 44.26 -27.19
C GLN A 234 -40.37 43.30 -26.00
N ILE A 235 -41.09 42.18 -26.16
CA ILE A 235 -41.22 41.14 -25.14
C ILE A 235 -39.87 40.46 -24.86
N GLU A 236 -39.08 40.23 -25.90
CA GLU A 236 -37.75 39.66 -25.77
C GLU A 236 -36.77 40.64 -25.10
N ASN A 237 -36.84 41.93 -25.43
CA ASN A 237 -36.01 42.96 -24.80
C ASN A 237 -36.40 43.26 -23.35
N SER A 238 -37.68 43.14 -22.97
CA SER A 238 -38.12 43.35 -21.58
C SER A 238 -37.65 42.22 -20.65
N LYS A 239 -37.43 41.02 -21.18
CA LYS A 239 -36.86 39.88 -20.45
C LYS A 239 -35.33 39.94 -20.32
N ARG A 240 -34.65 40.84 -21.06
CA ARG A 240 -33.20 41.01 -21.00
C ARG A 240 -32.81 42.01 -19.91
N LYS A 241 -31.98 41.58 -18.96
CA LYS A 241 -31.31 42.50 -18.03
C LYS A 241 -30.27 43.34 -18.78
N LYS A 242 -30.23 44.65 -18.52
CA LYS A 242 -29.28 45.57 -19.15
C LYS A 242 -27.88 45.32 -18.57
N VAL A 243 -27.08 44.53 -19.28
CA VAL A 243 -25.71 44.17 -18.88
C VAL A 243 -24.72 45.27 -19.27
N SER A 244 -23.75 45.58 -18.40
CA SER A 244 -22.70 46.59 -18.65
C SER A 244 -21.90 46.29 -19.91
N ALA A 245 -21.44 47.34 -20.62
CA ALA A 245 -20.60 47.18 -21.82
C ALA A 245 -19.30 46.40 -21.55
N LYS A 246 -18.78 46.47 -20.31
CA LYS A 246 -17.59 45.73 -19.86
C LYS A 246 -17.87 44.22 -19.73
N GLN A 247 -19.04 43.87 -19.19
CA GLN A 247 -19.50 42.48 -19.06
C GLN A 247 -19.80 41.86 -20.43
N LYS A 248 -20.46 42.58 -21.34
CA LYS A 248 -20.67 42.12 -22.73
C LYS A 248 -19.37 41.86 -23.49
N ARG A 249 -18.35 42.71 -23.32
CA ARG A 249 -17.02 42.49 -23.92
C ARG A 249 -16.34 41.25 -23.33
N ALA A 250 -16.45 41.03 -22.02
CA ALA A 250 -15.88 39.87 -21.35
C ALA A 250 -16.56 38.55 -21.77
N GLU A 251 -17.88 38.55 -21.91
CA GLU A 251 -18.68 37.39 -22.32
C GLU A 251 -18.40 37.01 -23.78
N LYS A 252 -18.35 38.00 -24.68
CA LYS A 252 -18.00 37.80 -26.09
C LYS A 252 -16.55 37.33 -26.28
N ALA A 253 -15.62 37.78 -25.43
CA ALA A 253 -14.24 37.29 -25.42
C ALA A 253 -14.17 35.82 -24.93
N ARG A 254 -14.94 35.46 -23.89
CA ARG A 254 -15.08 34.08 -23.41
C ARG A 254 -15.69 33.17 -24.47
N GLU A 255 -16.78 33.56 -25.12
CA GLU A 255 -17.39 32.77 -26.21
C GLU A 255 -16.40 32.50 -27.35
N ASN A 256 -15.65 33.52 -27.77
CA ASN A 256 -14.64 33.37 -28.82
C ASN A 256 -13.47 32.46 -28.39
N GLN A 257 -13.07 32.50 -27.11
CA GLN A 257 -12.07 31.57 -26.57
C GLN A 257 -12.60 30.14 -26.51
N VAL A 258 -13.84 29.94 -26.04
CA VAL A 258 -14.49 28.62 -25.95
C VAL A 258 -14.70 28.02 -27.34
N LYS A 259 -15.11 28.81 -28.34
CA LYS A 259 -15.21 28.35 -29.73
C LYS A 259 -13.85 27.91 -30.28
N LYS A 260 -12.80 28.70 -30.08
CA LYS A 260 -11.43 28.33 -30.49
C LYS A 260 -10.92 27.09 -29.78
N GLU A 261 -11.21 26.91 -28.49
CA GLU A 261 -10.85 25.68 -27.76
C GLU A 261 -11.65 24.46 -28.23
N ALA A 262 -12.94 24.60 -28.49
CA ALA A 262 -13.79 23.54 -29.02
C ALA A 262 -13.31 23.10 -30.40
N GLU A 263 -13.00 24.03 -31.30
CA GLU A 263 -12.43 23.75 -32.61
C GLU A 263 -11.09 23.01 -32.51
N LYS A 264 -10.20 23.43 -31.59
CA LYS A 264 -8.93 22.72 -31.32
C LYS A 264 -9.15 21.31 -30.78
N LYS A 265 -10.05 21.11 -29.81
CA LYS A 265 -10.34 19.77 -29.25
C LYS A 265 -10.96 18.85 -30.30
N VAL A 266 -11.88 19.35 -31.12
CA VAL A 266 -12.49 18.61 -32.23
C VAL A 266 -11.44 18.24 -33.29
N ALA A 267 -10.51 19.14 -33.60
CA ALA A 267 -9.40 18.88 -34.51
C ALA A 267 -8.46 17.77 -33.99
N VAL A 268 -8.12 17.79 -32.70
CA VAL A 268 -7.29 16.74 -32.06
C VAL A 268 -8.00 15.39 -32.05
N ILE A 269 -9.31 15.35 -31.77
CA ILE A 269 -10.10 14.11 -31.84
C ILE A 269 -10.16 13.58 -33.28
N ARG A 270 -10.32 14.45 -34.28
CA ARG A 270 -10.26 14.08 -35.70
C ARG A 270 -8.90 13.51 -36.08
N GLN A 271 -7.80 14.09 -35.60
CA GLN A 271 -6.45 13.58 -35.83
C GLN A 271 -6.21 12.23 -35.15
N LYS A 272 -6.66 12.05 -33.90
CA LYS A 272 -6.60 10.76 -33.21
C LYS A 272 -7.36 9.67 -33.96
N LYS A 273 -8.61 9.94 -34.38
CA LYS A 273 -9.38 9.00 -35.23
C LYS A 273 -8.70 8.69 -36.57
N LYS A 274 -8.01 9.66 -37.18
CA LYS A 274 -7.24 9.44 -38.42
C LYS A 274 -5.99 8.58 -38.16
N SER A 275 -5.32 8.77 -37.03
CA SER A 275 -4.14 8.00 -36.62
C SER A 275 -4.48 6.56 -36.19
N GLU A 276 -5.63 6.36 -35.52
CA GLU A 276 -6.14 5.03 -35.17
C GLU A 276 -6.55 4.25 -36.42
N LYS A 277 -7.19 4.91 -37.40
CA LYS A 277 -7.46 4.32 -38.71
C LYS A 277 -6.19 4.00 -39.51
N ALA A 278 -5.10 4.75 -39.33
CA ALA A 278 -3.81 4.48 -40.00
C ALA A 278 -3.00 3.37 -39.31
N LYS A 279 -3.10 3.24 -37.98
CA LYS A 279 -2.49 2.15 -37.20
C LYS A 279 -3.24 0.83 -37.32
N ALA A 280 -4.51 0.84 -37.71
CA ALA A 280 -5.32 -0.34 -38.01
C ALA A 280 -5.10 -0.92 -39.43
N LYS A 281 -3.92 -0.74 -40.03
CA LYS A 281 -3.50 -1.59 -41.16
C LYS A 281 -2.93 -2.89 -40.57
N PRO A 282 -3.39 -4.09 -41.01
CA PRO A 282 -2.91 -5.35 -40.44
C PRO A 282 -1.41 -5.50 -40.69
N VAL A 283 -0.64 -5.70 -39.63
CA VAL A 283 0.76 -6.13 -39.71
C VAL A 283 0.74 -7.64 -39.93
N GLU A 284 1.01 -8.10 -41.15
CA GLU A 284 1.22 -9.51 -41.44
C GLU A 284 2.48 -9.99 -40.69
N GLN A 285 2.31 -10.89 -39.73
CA GLN A 285 3.43 -11.58 -39.09
C GLN A 285 3.99 -12.61 -40.09
N PRO A 286 5.33 -12.76 -40.22
CA PRO A 286 5.92 -13.74 -41.12
C PRO A 286 5.57 -15.16 -40.65
N LYS A 287 4.93 -15.95 -41.52
CA LYS A 287 4.54 -17.34 -41.23
C LYS A 287 5.78 -18.19 -40.88
N PRO A 288 5.74 -19.00 -39.80
CA PRO A 288 6.84 -19.89 -39.45
C PRO A 288 7.03 -21.00 -40.50
N ILE A 289 8.29 -21.35 -40.79
CA ILE A 289 8.67 -22.37 -41.79
C ILE A 289 8.34 -23.77 -41.23
N LEU A 290 7.40 -24.47 -41.86
CA LEU A 290 6.94 -25.81 -41.46
C LEU A 290 7.96 -26.90 -41.87
N LYS A 291 8.22 -27.86 -40.98
CA LYS A 291 9.13 -29.00 -41.20
C LYS A 291 8.39 -30.34 -41.23
N ILE A 292 9.03 -31.35 -41.82
CA ILE A 292 8.49 -32.72 -41.91
C ILE A 292 8.35 -33.30 -40.50
N GLY A 293 7.15 -33.77 -40.16
CA GLY A 293 6.78 -34.31 -38.86
C GLY A 293 6.22 -33.28 -37.86
N ASP A 294 6.09 -32.00 -38.23
CA ASP A 294 5.38 -31.02 -37.41
C ASP A 294 3.88 -31.32 -37.37
N ARG A 295 3.26 -31.03 -36.21
CA ARG A 295 1.81 -31.10 -36.06
C ARG A 295 1.19 -29.79 -36.52
N VAL A 296 0.39 -29.87 -37.56
CA VAL A 296 -0.23 -28.74 -38.23
C VAL A 296 -1.75 -28.88 -38.26
N ARG A 297 -2.41 -27.74 -38.36
CA ARG A 297 -3.86 -27.63 -38.45
C ARG A 297 -4.22 -26.70 -39.59
N MET A 298 -5.27 -26.99 -40.33
CA MET A 298 -5.78 -26.05 -41.32
C MET A 298 -6.43 -24.84 -40.66
N PHE A 299 -6.28 -23.64 -41.22
CA PHE A 299 -6.85 -22.40 -40.68
C PHE A 299 -8.37 -22.49 -40.38
N ASP A 300 -9.11 -23.23 -41.22
CA ASP A 300 -10.56 -23.39 -41.12
C ASP A 300 -11.00 -24.71 -40.43
N GLY A 301 -10.04 -25.51 -39.94
CA GLY A 301 -10.28 -26.84 -39.40
C GLY A 301 -9.84 -27.01 -37.95
N LYS A 302 -10.55 -27.86 -37.18
CA LYS A 302 -10.12 -28.24 -35.82
C LYS A 302 -9.22 -29.48 -35.76
N ALA A 303 -9.10 -30.22 -36.86
CA ALA A 303 -8.33 -31.45 -36.92
C ALA A 303 -6.82 -31.16 -36.94
N ILE A 304 -6.06 -31.88 -36.13
CA ILE A 304 -4.59 -31.77 -36.05
C ILE A 304 -4.00 -33.01 -36.72
N GLY A 305 -3.08 -32.81 -37.65
CA GLY A 305 -2.39 -33.89 -38.36
C GLY A 305 -0.89 -33.66 -38.41
N SER A 306 -0.13 -34.71 -38.70
CA SER A 306 1.33 -34.62 -38.89
C SER A 306 1.69 -34.47 -40.36
N ILE A 307 2.69 -33.66 -40.67
CA ILE A 307 3.24 -33.56 -42.03
C ILE A 307 4.09 -34.79 -42.32
N ASP A 308 3.68 -35.63 -43.27
CA ASP A 308 4.43 -36.81 -43.68
C ASP A 308 5.46 -36.47 -44.77
N SER A 309 5.12 -35.59 -45.72
CA SER A 309 6.06 -35.07 -46.72
C SER A 309 5.67 -33.68 -47.21
N ILE A 310 6.67 -32.92 -47.69
CA ILE A 310 6.48 -31.62 -48.33
C ILE A 310 7.06 -31.69 -49.74
N GLU A 311 6.21 -31.55 -50.74
CA GLU A 311 6.60 -31.58 -52.15
C GLU A 311 6.03 -30.38 -52.89
N LYS A 312 6.89 -29.63 -53.60
CA LYS A 312 6.51 -28.51 -54.49
C LYS A 312 5.49 -27.54 -53.87
N GLY A 313 5.71 -27.13 -52.61
CA GLY A 313 4.89 -26.13 -51.92
C GLY A 313 3.60 -26.66 -51.28
N LYS A 314 3.32 -27.97 -51.37
CA LYS A 314 2.20 -28.61 -50.69
C LYS A 314 2.68 -29.64 -49.67
N ALA A 315 1.98 -29.75 -48.55
CA ALA A 315 2.25 -30.72 -47.51
C ALA A 315 1.19 -31.83 -47.52
N ILE A 316 1.64 -33.08 -47.46
CA ILE A 316 0.77 -34.23 -47.21
C ILE A 316 0.60 -34.34 -45.69
N VAL A 317 -0.60 -34.02 -45.22
CA VAL A 317 -0.95 -34.06 -43.80
C VAL A 317 -1.74 -35.33 -43.50
N ASN A 318 -1.24 -36.08 -42.53
CA ASN A 318 -1.84 -37.32 -42.05
C ASN A 318 -2.61 -37.05 -40.76
N TYR A 319 -3.92 -37.27 -40.81
CA TYR A 319 -4.82 -37.11 -39.66
C TYR A 319 -5.09 -38.44 -38.93
N GLY A 320 -4.31 -39.49 -39.24
CA GLY A 320 -4.42 -40.84 -38.66
C GLY A 320 -5.44 -41.74 -39.37
N ILE A 321 -6.60 -41.19 -39.76
CA ILE A 321 -7.68 -41.95 -40.44
C ILE A 321 -7.58 -41.81 -41.96
N PHE A 322 -7.02 -40.70 -42.45
CA PHE A 322 -6.81 -40.42 -43.87
C PHE A 322 -5.67 -39.41 -44.06
N THR A 323 -5.10 -39.39 -45.27
CA THR A 323 -4.07 -38.43 -45.69
C THR A 323 -4.65 -37.45 -46.70
N THR A 324 -4.28 -36.16 -46.59
CA THR A 324 -4.75 -35.11 -47.51
C THR A 324 -3.62 -34.18 -47.91
N ASN A 325 -3.68 -33.69 -49.16
CA ASN A 325 -2.68 -32.81 -49.73
C ASN A 325 -3.15 -31.35 -49.60
N VAL A 326 -2.44 -30.55 -48.80
CA VAL A 326 -2.85 -29.19 -48.41
C VAL A 326 -1.74 -28.19 -48.75
N ASN A 327 -2.10 -27.00 -49.22
CA ASN A 327 -1.15 -25.95 -49.53
C ASN A 327 -0.54 -25.38 -48.24
N LEU A 328 0.78 -25.16 -48.20
CA LEU A 328 1.50 -24.73 -46.98
C LEU A 328 0.95 -23.43 -46.39
N ASP A 329 0.39 -22.55 -47.22
CA ASP A 329 -0.18 -21.28 -46.80
C ASP A 329 -1.42 -21.38 -45.91
N LEU A 330 -2.11 -22.51 -45.96
CA LEU A 330 -3.35 -22.77 -45.23
C LEU A 330 -3.12 -23.55 -43.93
N LEU A 331 -1.86 -23.88 -43.63
CA LEU A 331 -1.47 -24.66 -42.46
C LEU A 331 -0.88 -23.75 -41.39
N GLU A 332 -1.42 -23.88 -40.17
CA GLU A 332 -0.87 -23.29 -38.96
C GLU A 332 -0.07 -24.34 -38.18
N LEU A 333 1.12 -23.95 -37.72
CA LEU A 333 1.92 -24.77 -36.81
C LEU A 333 1.23 -24.84 -35.44
N VAL A 334 0.91 -26.05 -34.98
CA VAL A 334 0.35 -26.27 -33.63
C VAL A 334 1.45 -26.69 -32.66
N GLU A 335 2.31 -27.61 -33.09
CA GLU A 335 3.43 -28.09 -32.27
C GLU A 335 4.60 -28.50 -33.19
N SER A 336 5.78 -27.92 -32.96
CA SER A 336 7.00 -28.31 -33.68
C SER A 336 7.50 -29.66 -33.17
N LYS A 337 7.95 -30.53 -34.05
CA LYS A 337 8.60 -31.79 -33.66
C LYS A 337 9.85 -31.49 -32.82
N LYS A 338 9.96 -32.10 -31.64
CA LYS A 338 11.17 -32.04 -30.81
C LYS A 338 12.33 -32.78 -31.46
#